data_AF-A0A7W0T3A8-F1
#
_entry.id   AF-A0A7W0T3A8-F1
#
_cell.length_a   1.000
_cell.length_b   1.000
_cell.length_c   1.000
_cell.angle_alpha   90.00
_cell.angle_beta   90.00
_cell.angle_gamma   90.00
#
_symmetry.space_group_name_H-M   'P 1'
#
loop_
_entity.id
_entity.type
_entity.pdbx_description
1 polymer ?
#
loop_
_entity_poly.entity_id
_entity_poly.type
_entity_poly.pdbx_seq_one_letter_code
_entity_poly.pdbx_strand_id
1 'polypeptide(L)'
;APATGTRPAGEPELVAIHELLQKGLWEQARAALNALIKRAPTATRYQAMLAYAKGREAQLSNRRDEARVELDTALQLDPDLQVAKTALAELFTRRK
;
A
#
# COMPACT_ATOMS: atom_id res chain seq x y z
N ALA A 1 11.53 -30.65 -21.93
CA ALA A 1 12.10 -29.47 -21.23
C ALA A 1 11.08 -29.01 -20.20
N PRO A 2 11.41 -28.82 -18.92
CA PRO A 2 10.42 -28.41 -17.94
C PRO A 2 10.02 -26.96 -18.25
N ALA A 3 8.71 -26.72 -18.27
CA ALA A 3 8.14 -25.39 -18.37
C ALA A 3 8.63 -24.58 -17.18
N THR A 4 9.39 -23.52 -17.45
CA THR A 4 9.76 -22.53 -16.44
C THR A 4 8.50 -21.77 -16.09
N GLY A 5 7.71 -22.34 -15.18
CA GLY A 5 6.57 -21.69 -14.58
C GLY A 5 7.05 -20.37 -14.01
N THR A 6 6.66 -19.27 -14.65
CA THR A 6 6.73 -17.94 -14.09
C THR A 6 5.78 -17.92 -12.89
N ARG A 7 6.22 -18.49 -11.77
CA ARG A 7 5.56 -18.31 -10.48
C ARG A 7 5.46 -16.79 -10.32
N PRO A 8 4.27 -16.20 -10.12
CA PRO A 8 4.17 -14.76 -9.98
C PRO A 8 5.02 -14.39 -8.77
N ALA A 9 6.19 -13.82 -9.02
CA ALA A 9 7.16 -13.49 -7.98
C ALA A 9 6.55 -12.56 -6.92
N GLY A 10 5.41 -11.93 -7.22
CA GLY A 10 4.67 -11.09 -6.30
C GLY A 10 3.88 -11.81 -5.19
N GLU A 11 3.46 -13.07 -5.31
CA GLU A 11 2.58 -13.68 -4.29
C GLU A 11 3.22 -13.76 -2.87
N PRO A 12 4.43 -14.33 -2.69
CA PRO A 12 5.05 -14.38 -1.36
C PRO A 12 5.52 -12.99 -0.88
N GLU A 13 5.98 -12.13 -1.81
CA GLU A 13 6.40 -10.76 -1.49
C GLU A 13 5.19 -9.92 -1.02
N LEU A 14 4.01 -10.11 -1.61
CA LEU A 14 2.78 -9.43 -1.20
C LEU A 14 2.28 -9.87 0.17
N VAL A 15 2.39 -11.16 0.51
CA VAL A 15 2.06 -11.65 1.85
C VAL A 15 2.96 -10.99 2.88
N ALA A 16 4.27 -10.97 2.64
CA ALA A 16 5.22 -10.31 3.54
C ALA A 16 4.95 -8.81 3.67
N ILE A 17 4.66 -8.11 2.57
CA ILE A 17 4.27 -6.69 2.59
C ILE A 17 2.99 -6.49 3.41
N HIS A 18 1.99 -7.35 3.24
CA HIS A 18 0.75 -7.26 4.01
C HIS A 18 1.03 -7.41 5.51
N GLU A 19 1.86 -8.36 5.92
CA GLU A 19 2.27 -8.50 7.32
C GLU A 19 3.02 -7.28 7.85
N LEU A 20 3.93 -6.69 7.06
CA LEU A 20 4.64 -5.47 7.43
C LEU A 20 3.66 -4.31 7.66
N LEU A 21 2.67 -4.16 6.77
CA LEU A 21 1.63 -3.13 6.89
C LEU A 21 0.75 -3.35 8.14
N GLN A 22 0.36 -4.59 8.44
CA GLN A 22 -0.42 -4.92 9.65
C GLN A 22 0.36 -4.64 10.94
N LYS A 23 1.67 -4.90 10.94
CA LYS A 23 2.56 -4.62 12.07
C LYS A 23 2.93 -3.14 12.21
N GLY A 24 2.52 -2.29 11.26
CA GLY A 24 2.90 -0.88 11.21
C GLY A 24 4.37 -0.63 10.91
N LEU A 25 5.05 -1.59 10.29
CA LEU A 25 6.45 -1.46 9.85
C LEU A 25 6.49 -0.72 8.51
N TRP A 26 6.07 0.55 8.52
CA TRP A 26 5.83 1.37 7.31
C TRP A 26 7.06 1.48 6.42
N GLU A 27 8.23 1.77 6.99
CA GLU A 27 9.49 1.91 6.25
C GLU A 27 9.86 0.61 5.49
N GLN A 28 9.76 -0.55 6.17
CA GLN A 28 10.05 -1.85 5.54
C GLN A 28 9.01 -2.19 4.46
N ALA A 29 7.73 -1.93 4.71
CA ALA A 29 6.68 -2.14 3.72
C ALA A 29 6.90 -1.28 2.47
N ARG A 30 7.25 0.00 2.66
CA ARG A 30 7.56 0.94 1.57
C ARG A 30 8.79 0.51 0.78
N ALA A 31 9.84 0.03 1.44
CA ALA A 31 11.03 -0.48 0.76
C ALA A 31 10.71 -1.71 -0.12
N ALA A 32 9.95 -2.67 0.41
CA ALA A 32 9.53 -3.86 -0.33
C ALA A 32 8.60 -3.50 -1.51
N LEU A 33 7.64 -2.59 -1.30
CA LEU A 33 6.76 -2.08 -2.36
C LEU A 33 7.55 -1.36 -3.47
N ASN A 34 8.53 -0.55 -3.12
CA ASN A 34 9.40 0.10 -4.10
C ASN A 34 10.21 -0.91 -4.92
N ALA A 35 10.67 -2.01 -4.33
CA ALA A 35 11.33 -3.07 -5.06
C ALA A 35 10.39 -3.74 -6.08
N LEU A 36 9.14 -4.00 -5.69
CA LEU A 36 8.12 -4.52 -6.62
C LEU A 36 7.79 -3.55 -7.75
N ILE A 37 7.64 -2.26 -7.44
CA ILE A 37 7.38 -1.21 -8.45
C ILE A 37 8.54 -1.12 -9.45
N LYS A 38 9.80 -1.21 -8.99
CA LYS A 38 10.96 -1.22 -9.89
C LYS A 38 10.97 -2.43 -10.83
N ARG A 39 10.50 -3.59 -10.36
CA ARG A 39 10.42 -4.82 -11.16
C ARG A 39 9.20 -4.83 -12.10
N ALA A 40 8.10 -4.23 -11.69
CA ALA A 40 6.85 -4.17 -12.42
C ALA A 40 6.24 -2.75 -12.34
N PRO A 41 6.78 -1.78 -13.07
CA PRO A 41 6.35 -0.38 -12.99
C PRO A 41 4.94 -0.15 -13.54
N THR A 42 4.46 -1.07 -14.39
CA THR A 42 3.09 -1.04 -14.95
C THR A 42 2.04 -1.54 -13.96
N ALA A 43 2.44 -2.19 -12.85
CA ALA A 43 1.52 -2.67 -11.83
C ALA A 43 1.14 -1.52 -10.87
N THR A 44 0.12 -0.75 -11.24
CA THR A 44 -0.41 0.37 -10.44
C THR A 44 -0.86 -0.06 -9.04
N ARG A 45 -1.26 -1.32 -8.87
CA ARG A 45 -1.61 -1.90 -7.56
C ARG A 45 -0.50 -1.74 -6.51
N TYR A 46 0.76 -1.90 -6.88
CA TYR A 46 1.88 -1.74 -5.93
C TYR A 46 2.10 -0.27 -5.58
N GLN A 47 1.89 0.63 -6.54
CA GLN A 47 1.93 2.07 -6.30
C GLN A 47 0.77 2.50 -5.39
N ALA A 48 -0.42 1.93 -5.57
CA ALA A 48 -1.57 2.15 -4.70
C ALA A 48 -1.29 1.70 -3.26
N MET A 49 -0.72 0.50 -3.08
CA MET A 49 -0.33 0.00 -1.76
C MET A 49 0.76 0.88 -1.10
N LEU A 50 1.68 1.44 -1.89
CA LEU A 50 2.70 2.35 -1.40
C LEU A 50 2.08 3.66 -0.90
N ALA A 51 1.16 4.25 -1.66
CA ALA A 51 0.41 5.43 -1.26
C ALA A 51 -0.43 5.15 0.00
N TYR A 52 -1.09 3.99 0.08
CA TYR A 52 -1.79 3.54 1.29
C TYR A 52 -0.86 3.49 2.52
N ALA A 53 0.34 2.90 2.38
CA ALA A 53 1.30 2.80 3.48
C ALA A 53 1.71 4.18 4.02
N LYS A 54 2.00 5.13 3.13
CA LYS A 54 2.31 6.52 3.50
C LYS A 54 1.12 7.22 4.16
N GLY A 55 -0.08 7.01 3.63
CA GLY A 55 -1.30 7.59 4.19
C GLY A 55 -1.58 7.12 5.61
N ARG A 56 -1.41 5.81 5.88
CA ARG A 56 -1.52 5.24 7.23
C ARG A 56 -0.47 5.76 8.19
N GLU A 57 0.78 5.84 7.74
CA GLU A 57 1.88 6.40 8.52
C GLU A 57 1.57 7.86 8.92
N ALA A 58 1.17 8.69 7.97
CA ALA A 58 0.78 10.07 8.22
C ALA A 58 -0.42 10.17 9.17
N GLN A 59 -1.44 9.32 9.01
CA GLN A 59 -2.61 9.26 9.89
C GLN A 59 -2.21 8.97 11.34
N LEU A 60 -1.28 8.03 11.56
CA LEU A 60 -0.77 7.70 12.90
C LEU A 60 0.13 8.80 13.48
N SER A 61 0.84 9.54 12.64
CA SER A 61 1.60 10.73 13.04
C SER A 61 0.74 11.99 13.21
N ASN A 62 -0.59 11.89 13.17
CA ASN A 62 -1.52 13.03 13.23
C ASN A 62 -1.35 14.06 12.09
N ARG A 63 -0.69 13.68 10.99
CA ARG A 63 -0.53 14.48 9.76
C ARG A 63 -1.72 14.24 8.85
N ARG A 64 -2.88 14.76 9.24
CA ARG A 64 -4.19 14.42 8.64
C ARG A 64 -4.30 14.82 7.17
N ASP A 65 -3.78 15.98 6.79
CA ASP A 65 -3.85 16.45 5.40
C ASP A 65 -2.98 15.58 4.47
N GLU A 66 -1.75 15.27 4.88
CA GLU A 66 -0.87 14.33 4.17
C GLU A 66 -1.51 12.95 4.06
N ALA A 67 -2.11 12.46 5.15
CA ALA A 67 -2.81 11.18 5.16
C ALA A 67 -3.93 11.14 4.12
N ARG A 68 -4.74 12.20 4.04
CA ARG A 68 -5.82 12.31 3.07
C ARG A 68 -5.31 12.26 1.64
N VAL A 69 -4.27 13.04 1.32
CA VAL A 69 -3.71 13.10 -0.04
C VAL A 69 -3.17 11.74 -0.48
N GLU A 70 -2.42 11.06 0.39
CA GLU A 70 -1.82 9.76 0.07
C GLU A 70 -2.89 8.64 -0.03
N LEU A 71 -3.92 8.66 0.84
CA LEU A 71 -5.03 7.71 0.76
C LEU A 71 -5.92 7.95 -0.48
N ASP A 72 -6.12 9.20 -0.89
CA ASP A 72 -6.82 9.52 -2.13
C ASP A 72 -6.04 9.03 -3.35
N THR A 73 -4.72 9.29 -3.37
CA THR A 73 -3.81 8.78 -4.40
C THR A 73 -3.86 7.25 -4.50
N ALA A 74 -3.92 6.55 -3.37
CA ALA A 74 -4.06 5.10 -3.35
C ALA A 74 -5.35 4.63 -4.05
N LEU A 75 -6.47 5.32 -3.84
CA LEU A 75 -7.75 5.01 -4.46
C LEU A 75 -7.85 5.47 -5.93
N GLN A 76 -7.11 6.50 -6.33
CA GLN A 76 -6.98 6.87 -7.74
C GLN A 76 -6.26 5.78 -8.54
N LEU A 77 -5.25 5.14 -7.93
CA LEU A 77 -4.45 4.09 -8.56
C LEU A 77 -5.14 2.71 -8.51
N ASP A 78 -5.84 2.42 -7.41
CA ASP A 78 -6.64 1.21 -7.22
C ASP A 78 -7.97 1.57 -6.51
N PRO A 79 -9.03 1.85 -7.30
CA PRO A 79 -10.34 2.21 -6.77
C PRO A 79 -10.99 1.12 -5.91
N ASP A 80 -10.52 -0.12 -5.99
CA ASP A 80 -11.04 -1.26 -5.25
C ASP A 80 -10.23 -1.58 -3.98
N LEU A 81 -9.21 -0.79 -3.67
CA LEU A 81 -8.36 -0.97 -2.49
C LEU A 81 -9.12 -0.70 -1.18
N GLN A 82 -9.79 -1.73 -0.67
CA GLN A 82 -10.66 -1.67 0.51
C GLN A 82 -9.95 -1.14 1.76
N VAL A 83 -8.66 -1.45 1.93
CA VAL A 83 -7.86 -0.96 3.06
C VAL A 83 -7.68 0.57 3.00
N ALA A 84 -7.54 1.15 1.82
CA ALA A 84 -7.45 2.60 1.66
C ALA A 84 -8.81 3.28 1.88
N LYS A 85 -9.91 2.69 1.41
CA LYS A 85 -11.28 3.16 1.71
C LYS A 85 -11.54 3.20 3.21
N THR A 86 -11.18 2.13 3.91
CA THR A 86 -11.35 2.01 5.36
C THR A 86 -10.53 3.05 6.11
N ALA A 87 -9.24 3.19 5.77
CA ALA A 87 -8.36 4.19 6.40
C ALA A 87 -8.84 5.63 6.17
N LEU A 88 -9.33 5.93 4.96
CA LEU A 88 -9.86 7.24 4.62
C LEU A 88 -11.16 7.52 5.39
N ALA A 89 -12.04 6.53 5.53
CA ALA A 89 -13.23 6.64 6.38
C ALA A 89 -12.84 6.89 7.86
N GLU A 90 -11.90 6.12 8.41
CA GLU A 90 -11.39 6.29 9.78
C GLU A 90 -10.83 7.71 10.01
N LEU A 91 -10.14 8.26 9.02
CA LEU A 91 -9.58 9.61 9.05
C LEU A 91 -10.69 10.67 9.22
N PHE A 92 -11.82 10.51 8.54
CA PHE A 92 -12.96 11.43 8.64
C PHE A 92 -13.85 11.18 9.86
N THR A 93 -13.96 9.94 10.35
CA THR A 93 -14.77 9.63 11.55
C THR A 93 -14.08 10.04 12.85
N ARG A 94 -12.74 10.11 12.89
CA ARG A 94 -11.97 10.64 14.04
C ARG A 94 -12.09 12.16 14.24
N ARG A 95 -13.05 12.79 13.57
CA ARG A 95 -13.37 14.22 13.69
C ARG A 95 -14.52 14.40 14.69
N LYS A 96 -14.27 14.11 15.97
CA LYS A 96 -15.10 14.51 17.11
C LYS A 96 -14.20 14.81 18.30
#